data_AF-L7FL71-F1
#
_entry.id   AF-L7FL71-F1
#
_cell.length_a   1.000
_cell.length_b   1.000
_cell.length_c   1.000
_cell.angle_alpha   90.00
_cell.angle_beta   90.00
_cell.angle_gamma   90.00
#
_symmetry.space_group_name_H-M   'P 1'
#
loop_
_entity.id
_entity.type
_entity.pdbx_description
1 polymer ?
#
loop_
_entity_poly.entity_id
_entity_poly.type
_entity_poly.pdbx_seq_one_letter_code
_entity_poly.pdbx_strand_id
1 'polypeptide(L)'
;MYVLFFVFVLTTNGYQCQCTPAGTDDAAGFIPLNCDKNHDTICFSYNFIFFYTTYYFNEIVITNNLGLYSYIDFQWQNINGFTIISNFVLLCFANIHSNNNFYIKPKAVINVLKNTTAIGRLSIAGNIELENPELNNPQIIMWNSTYLHLNYKYVSRQNFEIKNPTGNTKCFDVISLNDKSNIDTSTNTDHITSDMFNYSYNFTDGKGYLISNKKLIRFCPNGILLDKDVVCTLKSQYYKIQSPINMEYTFDYPHCHCNDDANVNCKLKFTSEINEFGFFDADLSNTELLVDRNVTIFRLKQAKQVNIYDDVELSISSYFNDSKFVFTFGSVTTSDEKNDYKFASFKYSTSSNTFVCEGNLNYDLSLNQNITNFKIECPNIIKSLNLYENSKIFISKGTISSKICQINFSEFGKSFVFIANTNNNEVVSNCYLFEVTKNRVNCILCTSKYQLVNGKVFSS
;
A
#
# COMPACT_ATOMS: atom_id res chain seq x y z
N MET A 1 22.20 22.43 57.43
CA MET A 1 21.29 21.70 56.51
C MET A 1 21.38 22.40 55.16
N TYR A 2 22.16 21.86 54.22
CA TYR A 2 22.29 22.43 52.87
C TYR A 2 21.24 21.78 51.98
N VAL A 3 20.28 22.57 51.50
CA VAL A 3 19.31 22.13 50.49
C VAL A 3 19.96 22.32 49.13
N LEU A 4 20.32 21.22 48.48
CA LEU A 4 20.81 21.21 47.10
C LEU A 4 19.61 21.40 46.16
N PHE A 5 19.57 22.51 45.44
CA PHE A 5 18.58 22.78 44.39
C PHE A 5 19.07 22.14 43.08
N PHE A 6 18.48 21.00 42.68
CA PHE A 6 18.68 20.46 41.34
C PHE A 6 17.75 21.18 40.37
N VAL A 7 18.31 22.08 39.56
CA VAL A 7 17.61 22.66 38.41
C VAL A 7 17.71 21.67 37.26
N PHE A 8 16.60 20.99 36.95
CA PHE A 8 16.47 20.27 35.69
C PHE A 8 16.30 21.29 34.57
N VAL A 9 17.39 21.54 33.82
CA VAL A 9 17.29 22.24 32.54
C VAL A 9 16.73 21.23 31.53
N LEU A 10 15.42 21.32 31.29
CA LEU A 10 14.81 20.74 30.10
C LEU A 10 15.34 21.51 28.89
N THR A 11 16.44 21.04 28.29
CA THR A 11 16.85 21.50 26.97
C THR A 11 15.82 21.02 25.97
N THR A 12 14.82 21.84 25.68
CA THR A 12 14.01 21.63 24.48
C THR A 12 14.94 21.83 23.29
N ASN A 13 15.27 20.77 22.56
CA ASN A 13 15.96 20.84 21.27
C ASN A 13 15.05 21.50 20.23
N GLY A 14 14.71 22.77 20.44
CA GLY A 14 14.01 23.61 19.48
C GLY A 14 15.01 24.19 18.50
N TYR A 15 14.63 24.27 17.22
CA TYR A 15 15.41 25.00 16.23
C TYR A 15 15.53 26.47 16.63
N GLN A 16 16.75 27.02 16.59
CA GLN A 16 16.96 28.43 16.89
C GLN A 16 16.57 29.26 15.66
N CYS A 17 15.31 29.68 15.60
CA CYS A 17 14.85 30.64 14.61
C CYS A 17 15.51 31.99 14.87
N GLN A 18 16.49 32.38 14.05
CA GLN A 18 17.13 33.69 14.15
C GLN A 18 16.28 34.77 13.49
N CYS A 19 15.59 34.39 12.40
CA CYS A 19 14.73 35.29 11.66
C CYS A 19 13.39 34.68 11.29
N THR A 20 12.43 35.56 11.03
CA THR A 20 11.14 35.23 10.39
C THR A 20 10.83 36.25 9.31
N PRO A 21 10.08 35.91 8.25
CA PRO A 21 9.65 36.91 7.29
C PRO A 21 8.78 37.99 7.94
N ALA A 22 8.92 39.24 7.49
CA ALA A 22 8.15 40.38 7.99
C ALA A 22 6.75 40.48 7.36
N GLY A 23 6.55 39.81 6.23
CA GLY A 23 5.29 39.74 5.50
C GLY A 23 5.24 38.50 4.61
N THR A 24 4.23 38.43 3.74
CA THR A 24 3.96 37.26 2.87
C THR A 24 4.95 37.08 1.71
N ASP A 25 5.97 37.92 1.63
CA ASP A 25 6.98 37.91 0.60
C ASP A 25 8.32 38.49 1.06
N ASP A 26 9.35 38.32 0.24
CA ASP A 26 10.71 38.78 0.54
C ASP A 26 10.91 40.29 0.30
N ALA A 27 9.96 40.98 -0.34
CA ALA A 27 9.99 42.44 -0.46
C ALA A 27 9.68 43.13 0.87
N ALA A 28 8.87 42.49 1.73
CA ALA A 28 8.63 42.94 3.11
C ALA A 28 9.87 42.83 4.01
N GLY A 29 10.88 42.06 3.60
CA GLY A 29 12.09 41.80 4.39
C GLY A 29 11.89 40.79 5.52
N PHE A 30 12.85 40.75 6.44
CA PHE A 30 12.90 39.78 7.55
C PHE A 30 13.01 40.50 8.89
N ILE A 31 12.51 39.83 9.94
CA ILE A 31 12.54 40.29 11.33
C ILE A 31 13.49 39.36 12.10
N PRO A 32 14.42 39.90 12.91
CA PRO A 32 14.69 41.34 13.10
C PRO A 32 15.34 42.00 11.87
N LEU A 33 15.30 43.33 11.77
CA LEU A 33 15.78 44.08 10.59
C LEU A 33 17.25 43.83 10.21
N ASN A 34 18.06 43.35 11.16
CA ASN A 34 19.46 42.97 10.95
C ASN A 34 19.63 41.51 10.50
N CYS A 35 18.54 40.80 10.18
CA CYS A 35 18.59 39.46 9.65
C CYS A 35 19.34 39.42 8.32
N ASP A 36 20.36 38.59 8.22
CA ASP A 36 21.03 38.27 6.97
C ASP A 36 20.68 36.85 6.54
N LYS A 37 19.83 36.75 5.51
CA LYS A 37 19.42 35.47 4.91
C LYS A 37 20.58 34.57 4.47
N ASN A 38 21.76 35.13 4.22
CA ASN A 38 22.94 34.36 3.80
C ASN A 38 23.72 33.75 4.98
N HIS A 39 23.40 34.10 6.22
CA HIS A 39 24.09 33.63 7.42
C HIS A 39 23.12 33.09 8.49
N ASP A 40 21.91 33.63 8.55
CA ASP A 40 20.94 33.33 9.60
C ASP A 40 19.93 32.25 9.17
N THR A 41 19.41 31.53 10.17
CA THR A 41 18.31 30.58 10.03
C THR A 41 16.96 31.31 9.97
N ILE A 42 16.23 31.13 8.86
CA ILE A 42 14.92 31.73 8.63
C ILE A 42 13.81 30.71 8.84
N CYS A 43 12.88 31.04 9.74
CA CYS A 43 11.70 30.22 10.02
C CYS A 43 10.45 30.75 9.32
N PHE A 44 9.82 29.89 8.51
CA PHE A 44 8.56 30.19 7.84
C PHE A 44 7.41 29.49 8.57
N SER A 45 6.42 30.28 8.99
CA SER A 45 5.24 29.78 9.72
C SER A 45 3.91 30.09 9.02
N TYR A 46 3.96 30.67 7.82
CA TYR A 46 2.80 31.03 6.99
C TYR A 46 3.18 31.03 5.50
N ASN A 47 2.18 31.09 4.62
CA ASN A 47 2.38 31.07 3.17
C ASN A 47 3.31 32.20 2.71
N PHE A 48 4.28 31.88 1.86
CA PHE A 48 5.31 32.81 1.46
C PHE A 48 5.62 32.76 -0.03
N ILE A 49 5.83 33.93 -0.62
CA ILE A 49 6.12 34.09 -2.04
C ILE A 49 7.53 34.65 -2.23
N PHE A 50 8.36 33.96 -3.00
CA PHE A 50 9.69 34.43 -3.39
C PHE A 50 9.62 35.34 -4.62
N PHE A 51 10.13 36.57 -4.52
CA PHE A 51 10.36 37.52 -5.62
C PHE A 51 11.82 37.52 -6.14
N TYR A 52 12.04 38.35 -7.16
CA TYR A 52 13.24 38.50 -8.00
C TYR A 52 14.59 38.72 -7.28
N THR A 53 14.61 39.07 -5.99
CA THR A 53 15.80 39.63 -5.33
C THR A 53 16.50 38.66 -4.38
N THR A 54 15.92 37.48 -4.18
CA THR A 54 16.45 36.49 -3.23
C THR A 54 16.77 35.18 -3.93
N TYR A 55 18.06 34.80 -3.90
CA TYR A 55 18.59 33.62 -4.59
C TYR A 55 19.25 32.61 -3.66
N TYR A 56 19.63 33.05 -2.46
CA TYR A 56 20.41 32.25 -1.52
C TYR A 56 19.87 32.42 -0.11
N PHE A 57 19.77 31.30 0.61
CA PHE A 57 19.46 31.19 2.02
C PHE A 57 20.46 30.27 2.69
N ASN A 58 20.96 30.64 3.86
CA ASN A 58 21.78 29.72 4.65
C ASN A 58 20.93 28.56 5.16
N GLU A 59 19.91 28.82 5.97
CA GLU A 59 19.03 27.78 6.49
C GLU A 59 17.57 28.23 6.46
N ILE A 60 16.70 27.35 5.96
CA ILE A 60 15.25 27.51 6.01
C ILE A 60 14.66 26.42 6.90
N VAL A 61 13.78 26.83 7.82
CA VAL A 61 13.01 25.93 8.68
C VAL A 61 11.51 26.19 8.48
N ILE A 62 10.77 25.17 8.08
CA ILE A 62 9.31 25.21 7.97
C ILE A 62 8.72 24.81 9.32
N THR A 63 8.01 25.73 9.96
CA THR A 63 7.50 25.59 11.34
C THR A 63 5.99 25.49 11.44
N ASN A 64 5.28 25.48 10.30
CA ASN A 64 3.83 25.31 10.25
C ASN A 64 3.39 24.69 8.90
N ASN A 65 2.11 24.33 8.79
CA ASN A 65 1.49 24.01 7.51
C ASN A 65 1.46 25.28 6.64
N LEU A 66 2.15 25.25 5.49
CA LEU A 66 2.24 26.42 4.62
C LEU A 66 2.52 26.06 3.16
N GLY A 67 2.31 27.03 2.28
CA GLY A 67 2.73 26.99 0.88
C GLY A 67 3.92 27.91 0.61
N LEU A 68 4.88 27.41 -0.19
CA LEU A 68 5.95 28.22 -0.77
C LEU A 68 5.69 28.42 -2.26
N TYR A 69 5.70 29.66 -2.71
CA TYR A 69 5.37 30.05 -4.08
C TYR A 69 6.51 30.84 -4.71
N SER A 70 6.60 30.82 -6.03
CA SER A 70 7.47 31.71 -6.79
C SER A 70 6.68 32.41 -7.87
N TYR A 71 6.96 33.70 -8.11
CA TYR A 71 6.37 34.46 -9.21
C TYR A 71 6.91 34.05 -10.59
N ILE A 72 8.02 33.30 -10.67
CA ILE A 72 8.71 33.00 -11.93
C ILE A 72 9.06 31.51 -12.01
N ASP A 73 8.66 30.89 -13.11
CA ASP A 73 8.81 29.45 -13.34
C ASP A 73 10.26 28.92 -13.42
N PHE A 74 11.29 29.78 -13.43
CA PHE A 74 12.68 29.38 -13.71
C PHE A 74 13.72 29.76 -12.66
N GLN A 75 13.35 30.49 -11.60
CA GLN A 75 14.34 30.90 -10.59
C GLN A 75 14.41 29.91 -9.44
N TRP A 76 15.60 29.37 -9.18
CA TRP A 76 15.88 28.48 -8.06
C TRP A 76 16.19 29.26 -6.78
N GLN A 77 15.51 28.90 -5.71
CA GLN A 77 15.88 29.30 -4.35
C GLN A 77 16.97 28.35 -3.86
N ASN A 78 18.22 28.82 -3.80
CA ASN A 78 19.34 28.02 -3.33
C ASN A 78 19.40 28.10 -1.81
N ILE A 79 19.29 26.97 -1.15
CA ILE A 79 19.18 26.87 0.31
C ILE A 79 20.31 25.97 0.77
N ASN A 80 21.14 26.38 1.71
CA ASN A 80 22.23 25.53 2.18
C ASN A 80 21.71 24.41 3.11
N GLY A 81 20.85 24.73 4.06
CA GLY A 81 20.12 23.76 4.89
C GLY A 81 18.60 23.94 4.80
N PHE A 82 17.86 22.87 4.49
CA PHE A 82 16.40 22.90 4.43
C PHE A 82 15.81 21.94 5.46
N THR A 83 14.95 22.44 6.35
CA THR A 83 14.33 21.64 7.40
C THR A 83 12.82 21.83 7.38
N ILE A 84 12.06 20.74 7.51
CA ILE A 84 10.64 20.79 7.89
C ILE A 84 10.44 20.09 9.24
N ILE A 85 9.75 20.76 10.17
CA ILE A 85 9.54 20.24 11.52
C ILE A 85 8.33 19.29 11.59
N SER A 86 8.24 18.52 12.68
CA SER A 86 7.31 17.38 12.80
C SER A 86 5.85 17.74 12.55
N ASN A 87 5.10 16.81 11.94
CA ASN A 87 3.66 16.90 11.70
C ASN A 87 3.19 18.05 10.79
N PHE A 88 4.09 18.72 10.06
CA PHE A 88 3.71 19.78 9.14
C PHE A 88 3.77 19.36 7.68
N VAL A 89 2.92 20.01 6.89
CA VAL A 89 2.78 19.82 5.46
C VAL A 89 3.25 21.08 4.75
N LEU A 90 4.22 20.93 3.86
CA LEU A 90 4.66 21.96 2.93
C LEU A 90 4.02 21.73 1.56
N LEU A 91 3.32 22.74 1.04
CA LEU A 91 2.87 22.79 -0.35
C LEU A 91 3.89 23.60 -1.18
N CYS A 92 4.76 22.93 -1.91
CA CYS A 92 5.83 23.54 -2.66
C CYS A 92 5.42 23.81 -4.12
N PHE A 93 5.15 25.07 -4.42
CA PHE A 93 4.93 25.61 -5.77
C PHE A 93 6.12 26.46 -6.26
N ALA A 94 7.26 26.41 -5.55
CA ALA A 94 8.50 27.10 -5.88
C ALA A 94 9.57 26.12 -6.39
N ASN A 95 10.59 26.66 -7.06
CA ASN A 95 11.79 25.90 -7.41
C ASN A 95 12.78 25.96 -6.23
N ILE A 96 12.96 24.85 -5.53
CA ILE A 96 13.84 24.76 -4.35
C ILE A 96 15.06 23.92 -4.66
N HIS A 97 16.25 24.47 -4.45
CA HIS A 97 17.52 23.74 -4.50
C HIS A 97 18.15 23.69 -3.11
N SER A 98 18.30 22.50 -2.53
CA SER A 98 19.14 22.32 -1.33
C SER A 98 20.58 22.00 -1.73
N ASN A 99 21.55 22.70 -1.14
CA ASN A 99 22.97 22.57 -1.48
C ASN A 99 23.71 21.52 -0.63
N ASN A 100 23.27 21.27 0.61
CA ASN A 100 24.05 20.49 1.57
C ASN A 100 23.20 19.56 2.44
N ASN A 101 22.20 20.09 3.15
CA ASN A 101 21.37 19.26 4.04
C ASN A 101 19.88 19.47 3.78
N PHE A 102 19.14 18.38 3.75
CA PHE A 102 17.69 18.35 3.61
C PHE A 102 17.11 17.45 4.71
N TYR A 103 16.55 18.05 5.76
CA TYR A 103 16.07 17.35 6.94
C TYR A 103 14.54 17.35 7.01
N ILE A 104 13.95 16.16 7.16
CA ILE A 104 12.50 16.01 7.33
C ILE A 104 12.23 15.32 8.67
N LYS A 105 11.62 16.06 9.60
CA LYS A 105 11.22 15.54 10.92
C LYS A 105 10.06 14.53 10.81
N PRO A 106 9.77 13.76 11.88
CA PRO A 106 8.76 12.72 11.83
C PRO A 106 7.39 13.25 11.42
N LYS A 107 6.69 12.50 10.55
CA LYS A 107 5.34 12.81 10.02
C LYS A 107 5.23 14.12 9.23
N ALA A 108 6.34 14.80 8.95
CA ALA A 108 6.34 15.92 8.04
C ALA A 108 6.30 15.46 6.58
N VAL A 109 5.63 16.21 5.73
CA VAL A 109 5.44 15.87 4.31
C VAL A 109 5.63 17.09 3.42
N ILE A 110 6.34 16.91 2.31
CA ILE A 110 6.52 17.93 1.28
C ILE A 110 5.77 17.49 0.02
N ASN A 111 4.75 18.25 -0.35
CA ASN A 111 4.02 18.06 -1.59
C ASN A 111 4.57 19.03 -2.64
N VAL A 112 5.24 18.52 -3.66
CA VAL A 112 5.72 19.30 -4.80
C VAL A 112 4.65 19.33 -5.87
N LEU A 113 4.15 20.54 -6.16
CA LEU A 113 2.91 20.74 -6.89
C LEU A 113 3.12 21.60 -8.14
N LYS A 114 2.21 21.45 -9.09
CA LYS A 114 2.12 22.28 -10.30
C LYS A 114 0.66 22.66 -10.51
N ASN A 115 0.41 23.93 -10.83
CA ASN A 115 -0.86 24.40 -11.34
C ASN A 115 -0.64 25.26 -12.61
N THR A 116 -1.66 26.01 -13.04
CA THR A 116 -1.58 26.84 -14.26
C THR A 116 -0.66 28.04 -14.14
N THR A 117 -0.36 28.51 -12.93
CA THR A 117 0.38 29.76 -12.68
C THR A 117 1.66 29.58 -11.88
N ALA A 118 1.91 28.39 -11.33
CA ALA A 118 3.09 28.09 -10.52
C ALA A 118 3.53 26.63 -10.70
N ILE A 119 4.84 26.44 -10.83
CA ILE A 119 5.47 25.14 -11.02
C ILE A 119 6.49 24.91 -9.90
N GLY A 120 6.19 23.97 -9.00
CA GLY A 120 7.15 23.47 -8.03
C GLY A 120 8.17 22.56 -8.69
N ARG A 121 9.46 22.78 -8.43
CA ARG A 121 10.56 21.90 -8.83
C ARG A 121 11.50 21.69 -7.65
N LEU A 122 12.08 20.52 -7.57
CA LEU A 122 13.00 20.19 -6.48
C LEU A 122 14.36 19.79 -7.04
N SER A 123 15.41 20.31 -6.43
CA SER A 123 16.78 19.89 -6.68
C SER A 123 17.46 19.65 -5.33
N ILE A 124 18.11 18.50 -5.17
CA ILE A 124 18.72 18.12 -3.89
C ILE A 124 20.18 17.77 -4.15
N ALA A 125 21.08 18.46 -3.44
CA ALA A 125 22.49 18.15 -3.32
C ALA A 125 22.82 17.88 -1.85
N GLY A 126 23.88 17.10 -1.63
CA GLY A 126 24.27 16.67 -0.30
C GLY A 126 23.27 15.67 0.30
N ASN A 127 23.08 15.72 1.61
CA ASN A 127 22.38 14.69 2.35
C ASN A 127 20.89 15.00 2.50
N ILE A 128 20.05 14.01 2.19
CA ILE A 128 18.69 13.94 2.74
C ILE A 128 18.66 13.05 3.97
N GLU A 129 18.04 13.54 5.05
CA GLU A 129 17.86 12.82 6.30
C GLU A 129 16.38 12.87 6.71
N LEU A 130 15.80 11.70 6.89
CA LEU A 130 14.42 11.52 7.32
C LEU A 130 14.42 10.99 8.75
N GLU A 131 13.75 11.64 9.69
CA GLU A 131 13.68 11.13 11.06
C GLU A 131 12.47 10.21 11.22
N ASN A 132 12.72 8.98 11.70
CA ASN A 132 11.74 7.89 11.80
C ASN A 132 11.00 7.61 10.48
N PRO A 133 11.72 7.33 9.38
CA PRO A 133 11.09 7.04 8.11
C PRO A 133 10.43 5.67 8.11
N GLU A 134 9.40 5.51 7.29
CA GLU A 134 8.56 4.32 7.28
C GLU A 134 8.43 3.75 5.86
N LEU A 135 8.12 2.46 5.77
CA LEU A 135 7.77 1.80 4.52
C LEU A 135 6.34 2.18 4.12
N ASN A 136 6.11 2.38 2.83
CA ASN A 136 4.84 2.82 2.23
C ASN A 136 4.37 4.20 2.69
N ASN A 137 5.31 5.05 3.12
CA ASN A 137 5.03 6.40 3.61
C ASN A 137 6.11 7.42 3.18
N PRO A 138 6.25 7.70 1.87
CA PRO A 138 7.23 8.67 1.37
C PRO A 138 6.94 10.08 1.89
N GLN A 139 7.99 10.81 2.26
CA GLN A 139 7.86 12.15 2.84
C GLN A 139 8.03 13.29 1.82
N ILE A 140 8.52 13.00 0.62
CA ILE A 140 8.50 13.92 -0.53
C ILE A 140 7.57 13.33 -1.59
N ILE A 141 6.53 14.08 -1.96
CA ILE A 141 5.49 13.61 -2.86
C ILE A 141 5.35 14.58 -4.04
N MET A 142 5.60 14.08 -5.25
CA MET A 142 5.47 14.85 -6.48
C MET A 142 4.13 14.55 -7.17
N TRP A 143 3.10 15.35 -6.92
CA TRP A 143 1.75 15.04 -7.41
C TRP A 143 1.53 15.37 -8.89
N ASN A 144 2.03 16.51 -9.34
CA ASN A 144 1.94 16.92 -10.75
C ASN A 144 3.17 17.71 -11.21
N SER A 145 4.25 17.63 -10.43
CA SER A 145 5.56 18.15 -10.84
C SER A 145 6.34 17.04 -11.54
N THR A 146 7.01 17.39 -12.63
CA THR A 146 7.76 16.46 -13.48
C THR A 146 9.28 16.67 -13.37
N TYR A 147 9.75 17.47 -12.40
CA TYR A 147 11.17 17.84 -12.31
C TYR A 147 11.73 17.62 -10.91
N LEU A 148 12.58 16.59 -10.78
CA LEU A 148 13.40 16.31 -9.62
C LEU A 148 14.85 16.14 -10.05
N HIS A 149 15.74 17.02 -9.60
CA HIS A 149 17.15 16.95 -9.90
C HIS A 149 17.96 16.46 -8.70
N LEU A 150 18.35 15.19 -8.71
CA LEU A 150 19.23 14.59 -7.69
C LEU A 150 20.67 14.79 -8.13
N ASN A 151 21.42 15.70 -7.48
CA ASN A 151 22.74 16.13 -7.96
C ASN A 151 23.74 14.97 -7.99
N TYR A 152 24.57 14.90 -9.03
CA TYR A 152 25.59 13.87 -9.17
C TYR A 152 26.71 14.36 -10.09
N LYS A 153 27.97 14.39 -9.61
CA LYS A 153 29.14 14.84 -10.38
C LYS A 153 29.00 16.26 -10.97
N TYR A 154 28.12 17.09 -10.44
CA TYR A 154 28.04 18.50 -10.78
C TYR A 154 29.25 19.24 -10.18
N VAL A 155 30.03 19.94 -11.00
CA VAL A 155 31.21 20.68 -10.54
C VAL A 155 30.78 21.73 -9.52
N SER A 156 31.43 21.74 -8.34
CA SER A 156 31.15 22.63 -7.20
C SER A 156 29.90 22.31 -6.36
N ARG A 157 29.26 21.15 -6.54
CA ARG A 157 28.15 20.68 -5.69
C ARG A 157 28.41 19.30 -5.13
N GLN A 158 27.85 19.02 -3.96
CA GLN A 158 27.87 17.68 -3.40
C GLN A 158 26.93 16.76 -4.17
N ASN A 159 27.29 15.48 -4.25
CA ASN A 159 26.36 14.47 -4.73
C ASN A 159 25.19 14.32 -3.76
N PHE A 160 24.04 13.95 -4.30
CA PHE A 160 22.89 13.54 -3.52
C PHE A 160 23.17 12.21 -2.80
N GLU A 161 22.97 12.20 -1.49
CA GLU A 161 23.10 11.03 -0.63
C GLU A 161 21.87 10.91 0.26
N ILE A 162 21.42 9.67 0.49
CA ILE A 162 20.39 9.37 1.49
C ILE A 162 21.11 8.84 2.73
N LYS A 163 21.00 9.56 3.84
CA LYS A 163 21.57 9.14 5.12
C LYS A 163 20.63 8.16 5.82
N ASN A 164 21.18 7.05 6.31
CA ASN A 164 20.39 6.12 7.12
C ASN A 164 20.25 6.68 8.54
N PRO A 165 19.04 6.84 9.07
CA PRO A 165 18.86 7.30 10.45
C PRO A 165 19.52 6.36 11.45
N THR A 166 20.05 6.92 12.52
CA THR A 166 20.76 6.14 13.55
C THR A 166 19.84 5.04 14.11
N GLY A 167 20.28 3.79 14.03
CA GLY A 167 19.54 2.62 14.53
C GLY A 167 18.47 2.07 13.59
N ASN A 168 18.23 2.67 12.42
CA ASN A 168 17.28 2.12 11.45
C ASN A 168 17.86 0.89 10.75
N THR A 169 17.08 -0.20 10.74
CA THR A 169 17.44 -1.52 10.18
C THR A 169 16.43 -2.01 9.14
N LYS A 170 15.51 -1.16 8.70
CA LYS A 170 14.46 -1.49 7.73
C LYS A 170 14.55 -0.59 6.51
N CYS A 171 14.04 -1.06 5.38
CA CYS A 171 13.82 -0.20 4.23
C CYS A 171 12.74 0.85 4.53
N PHE A 172 12.82 2.01 3.87
CA PHE A 172 11.84 3.08 3.98
C PHE A 172 11.69 3.86 2.67
N ASP A 173 10.55 4.52 2.52
CA ASP A 173 10.24 5.30 1.33
C ASP A 173 10.64 6.75 1.49
N VAL A 174 11.29 7.28 0.45
CA VAL A 174 11.85 8.64 0.48
C VAL A 174 11.03 9.57 -0.39
N ILE A 175 10.88 9.23 -1.66
CA ILE A 175 10.25 10.11 -2.66
C ILE A 175 9.26 9.32 -3.52
N SER A 176 8.03 9.85 -3.61
CA SER A 176 7.03 9.41 -4.58
C SER A 176 6.99 10.37 -5.77
N LEU A 177 7.07 9.83 -6.98
CA LEU A 177 7.13 10.56 -8.24
C LEU A 177 5.80 10.48 -9.00
N ASN A 178 5.52 11.49 -9.83
CA ASN A 178 4.33 11.49 -10.70
C ASN A 178 4.54 10.62 -11.95
N ASP A 179 5.72 10.70 -12.52
CA ASP A 179 6.11 10.15 -13.80
C ASP A 179 7.46 9.41 -13.68
N LYS A 180 7.63 8.37 -14.50
CA LYS A 180 8.87 7.59 -14.55
C LYS A 180 10.09 8.42 -14.97
N SER A 181 9.86 9.53 -15.69
CA SER A 181 10.89 10.45 -16.19
C SER A 181 11.18 11.62 -15.24
N ASN A 182 10.56 11.66 -14.06
CA ASN A 182 10.69 12.78 -13.11
C ASN A 182 12.14 13.15 -12.78
N ILE A 183 13.05 12.16 -12.77
CA ILE A 183 14.48 12.33 -12.48
C ILE A 183 15.35 12.42 -13.74
N ASP A 184 14.81 12.08 -14.91
CA ASP A 184 15.51 12.14 -16.21
C ASP A 184 15.32 13.54 -16.82
N THR A 185 15.71 14.55 -16.05
CA THR A 185 15.36 15.96 -16.31
C THR A 185 16.13 16.59 -17.47
N SER A 186 17.27 16.02 -17.84
CA SER A 186 18.11 16.52 -18.94
C SER A 186 19.03 15.42 -19.47
N THR A 187 19.76 15.69 -20.56
CA THR A 187 20.81 14.80 -21.08
C THR A 187 22.18 15.03 -20.44
N ASN A 188 22.29 15.95 -19.48
CA ASN A 188 23.54 16.21 -18.78
C ASN A 188 23.87 15.05 -17.83
N THR A 189 25.15 14.90 -17.48
CA THR A 189 25.63 13.83 -16.58
C THR A 189 25.71 14.28 -15.12
N ASP A 190 25.04 15.39 -14.80
CA ASP A 190 25.16 16.14 -13.56
C ASP A 190 24.09 15.78 -12.51
N HIS A 191 23.34 14.71 -12.78
CA HIS A 191 22.29 14.18 -11.93
C HIS A 191 22.20 12.66 -12.00
N ILE A 192 21.57 12.06 -10.98
CA ILE A 192 21.22 10.65 -10.97
C ILE A 192 20.04 10.43 -11.90
N THR A 193 20.19 9.52 -12.87
CA THR A 193 19.13 9.14 -13.81
C THR A 193 18.42 7.86 -13.38
N SER A 194 17.25 7.59 -13.96
CA SER A 194 16.48 6.39 -13.64
C SER A 194 17.20 5.09 -14.02
N ASP A 195 18.06 5.11 -15.03
CA ASP A 195 18.84 3.94 -15.45
C ASP A 195 19.95 3.58 -14.47
N MET A 196 20.41 4.52 -13.65
CA MET A 196 21.36 4.23 -12.57
C MET A 196 20.72 3.38 -11.45
N PHE A 197 19.39 3.21 -11.44
CA PHE A 197 18.64 2.35 -10.52
C PHE A 197 18.26 0.99 -11.11
N ASN A 198 18.74 0.59 -12.29
CA ASN A 198 18.33 -0.64 -12.99
C ASN A 198 18.39 -1.93 -12.12
N TYR A 199 19.19 -1.93 -11.05
CA TYR A 199 19.10 -2.91 -9.96
C TYR A 199 19.01 -2.23 -8.59
N SER A 200 19.93 -1.31 -8.35
CA SER A 200 20.01 -0.45 -7.16
C SER A 200 21.05 0.65 -7.42
N TYR A 201 20.85 1.82 -6.85
CA TYR A 201 21.89 2.84 -6.74
C TYR A 201 22.60 2.72 -5.38
N ASN A 202 23.93 2.74 -5.36
CA ASN A 202 24.70 2.65 -4.11
C ASN A 202 24.88 4.04 -3.51
N PHE A 203 24.40 4.22 -2.29
CA PHE A 203 24.73 5.34 -1.42
C PHE A 203 25.78 4.90 -0.39
N THR A 204 26.29 5.85 0.38
CA THR A 204 27.25 5.53 1.46
C THR A 204 26.65 4.60 2.52
N ASP A 205 25.42 4.86 2.94
CA ASP A 205 24.78 4.14 4.05
C ASP A 205 23.90 2.95 3.62
N GLY A 206 23.76 2.71 2.31
CA GLY A 206 22.84 1.70 1.81
C GLY A 206 22.59 1.77 0.31
N LYS A 207 21.45 1.23 -0.10
CA LYS A 207 21.04 1.15 -1.51
C LYS A 207 19.70 1.83 -1.73
N GLY A 208 19.62 2.62 -2.79
CA GLY A 208 18.37 3.14 -3.33
C GLY A 208 17.82 2.23 -4.41
N TYR A 209 16.49 2.12 -4.45
CA TYR A 209 15.74 1.38 -5.44
C TYR A 209 14.66 2.27 -6.03
N LEU A 210 14.45 2.15 -7.33
CA LEU A 210 13.42 2.88 -8.06
C LEU A 210 12.33 1.90 -8.50
N ILE A 211 11.29 1.76 -7.68
CA ILE A 211 10.24 0.74 -7.80
C ILE A 211 8.89 1.37 -8.18
N SER A 212 7.84 0.56 -8.34
CA SER A 212 6.49 1.01 -8.69
C SER A 212 6.47 1.77 -10.02
N ASN A 213 6.87 1.11 -11.10
CA ASN A 213 7.00 1.68 -12.46
C ASN A 213 7.93 2.90 -12.53
N LYS A 214 9.05 2.79 -11.81
CA LYS A 214 10.05 3.83 -11.63
C LYS A 214 9.53 5.11 -10.92
N LYS A 215 8.53 5.00 -10.05
CA LYS A 215 7.90 6.16 -9.39
C LYS A 215 8.08 6.23 -7.88
N LEU A 216 8.77 5.28 -7.26
CA LEU A 216 9.02 5.29 -5.82
C LEU A 216 10.51 5.07 -5.56
N ILE A 217 11.15 6.05 -4.91
CA ILE A 217 12.52 5.91 -4.39
C ILE A 217 12.43 5.32 -2.99
N ARG A 218 12.83 4.06 -2.88
CA ARG A 218 12.93 3.30 -1.62
C ARG A 218 14.40 3.12 -1.24
N PHE A 219 14.76 3.40 0.00
CA PHE A 219 16.10 3.19 0.52
C PHE A 219 16.13 1.97 1.45
N CYS A 220 17.18 1.15 1.35
CA CYS A 220 17.46 0.06 2.27
C CYS A 220 18.87 0.20 2.83
N PRO A 221 19.05 0.14 4.17
CA PRO A 221 20.37 0.21 4.81
C PRO A 221 21.31 -0.90 4.33
N ASN A 222 22.61 -0.70 4.51
CA ASN A 222 23.62 -1.72 4.23
C ASN A 222 23.29 -3.08 4.89
N GLY A 223 23.32 -4.14 4.09
CA GLY A 223 23.00 -5.51 4.53
C GLY A 223 21.51 -5.87 4.54
N ILE A 224 20.61 -4.91 4.27
CA ILE A 224 19.16 -5.15 4.21
C ILE A 224 18.72 -5.38 2.76
N LEU A 225 17.94 -6.44 2.54
CA LEU A 225 17.35 -6.75 1.23
C LEU A 225 16.16 -5.84 0.94
N LEU A 226 15.93 -5.56 -0.34
CA LEU A 226 14.77 -4.80 -0.81
C LEU A 226 13.46 -5.47 -0.36
N ASP A 227 12.66 -4.72 0.39
CA ASP A 227 11.24 -5.01 0.56
C ASP A 227 10.48 -4.56 -0.70
N LYS A 228 9.80 -5.50 -1.35
CA LYS A 228 9.06 -5.29 -2.60
C LYS A 228 7.59 -4.95 -2.39
N ASP A 229 7.10 -4.96 -1.17
CA ASP A 229 5.70 -4.68 -0.90
C ASP A 229 5.42 -3.18 -1.02
N VAL A 230 4.49 -2.82 -1.90
CA VAL A 230 4.00 -1.46 -2.07
C VAL A 230 2.55 -1.43 -1.65
N VAL A 231 2.24 -0.70 -0.59
CA VAL A 231 0.87 -0.60 -0.06
C VAL A 231 0.31 0.77 -0.44
N CYS A 232 -0.82 0.74 -1.14
CA CYS A 232 -1.51 1.94 -1.62
C CYS A 232 -2.95 1.96 -1.12
N THR A 233 -3.53 3.15 -0.99
CA THR A 233 -4.90 3.33 -0.52
C THR A 233 -5.74 4.01 -1.60
N LEU A 234 -6.80 3.34 -2.05
CA LEU A 234 -7.82 3.92 -2.90
C LEU A 234 -8.69 4.88 -2.08
N LYS A 235 -8.56 6.18 -2.32
CA LYS A 235 -9.26 7.26 -1.61
C LYS A 235 -10.54 7.73 -2.30
N SER A 236 -10.71 7.43 -3.58
CA SER A 236 -11.90 7.82 -4.36
C SER A 236 -12.81 6.62 -4.61
N GLN A 237 -14.10 6.88 -4.77
CA GLN A 237 -15.10 5.88 -5.17
C GLN A 237 -14.74 5.20 -6.50
N TYR A 238 -13.97 5.86 -7.36
CA TYR A 238 -13.70 5.41 -8.71
C TYR A 238 -12.21 5.16 -8.92
N TYR A 239 -11.88 3.93 -9.30
CA TYR A 239 -10.54 3.55 -9.70
C TYR A 239 -10.12 4.31 -10.97
N LYS A 240 -8.87 4.75 -11.02
CA LYS A 240 -8.30 5.40 -12.20
C LYS A 240 -6.94 4.79 -12.53
N ILE A 241 -6.79 4.38 -13.79
CA ILE A 241 -5.59 3.74 -14.33
C ILE A 241 -4.48 4.77 -14.58
N GLN A 242 -4.84 6.02 -14.88
CA GLN A 242 -3.92 7.08 -15.29
C GLN A 242 -3.27 7.78 -14.09
N SER A 243 -2.10 8.40 -14.30
CA SER A 243 -1.38 9.18 -13.29
C SER A 243 -2.13 10.45 -12.87
N PRO A 244 -1.92 10.95 -11.64
CA PRO A 244 -2.57 12.16 -11.18
C PRO A 244 -2.22 13.38 -12.02
N ILE A 245 -3.18 14.29 -12.08
CA ILE A 245 -2.99 15.67 -12.52
C ILE A 245 -3.10 16.67 -11.35
N ASN A 246 -3.42 16.18 -10.14
CA ASN A 246 -3.62 16.99 -8.95
C ASN A 246 -3.35 16.17 -7.67
N MET A 247 -3.34 16.83 -6.51
CA MET A 247 -3.07 16.23 -5.19
C MET A 247 -4.28 15.52 -4.58
N GLU A 248 -5.50 15.91 -4.94
CA GLU A 248 -6.75 15.26 -4.52
C GLU A 248 -7.10 14.08 -5.44
N TYR A 249 -6.11 13.21 -5.63
CA TYR A 249 -6.25 12.13 -6.57
C TYR A 249 -6.92 10.90 -5.98
N THR A 250 -7.16 9.92 -6.84
CA THR A 250 -7.75 8.62 -6.51
C THR A 250 -6.96 7.83 -5.46
N PHE A 251 -5.65 8.08 -5.30
CA PHE A 251 -4.77 7.34 -4.37
C PHE A 251 -4.12 8.25 -3.32
N ASP A 252 -3.51 7.65 -2.31
CA ASP A 252 -2.66 8.30 -1.29
C ASP A 252 -1.33 8.83 -1.85
N TYR A 253 -0.79 8.20 -2.90
CA TYR A 253 0.43 8.65 -3.57
C TYR A 253 0.36 8.54 -5.10
N PRO A 254 1.15 9.35 -5.83
CA PRO A 254 1.17 9.34 -7.29
C PRO A 254 1.81 8.08 -7.91
N HIS A 255 2.60 7.31 -7.15
CA HIS A 255 3.20 6.05 -7.62
C HIS A 255 2.23 4.85 -7.59
N CYS A 256 1.03 5.02 -7.02
CA CYS A 256 0.13 3.92 -6.63
C CYS A 256 -0.71 3.28 -7.76
N HIS A 257 -0.35 3.49 -9.03
CA HIS A 257 -0.95 2.75 -10.14
C HIS A 257 -0.40 1.33 -10.16
N CYS A 258 -1.12 0.41 -9.53
CA CYS A 258 -0.68 -0.95 -9.30
C CYS A 258 -0.87 -1.93 -10.47
N ASN A 259 -1.22 -1.41 -11.64
CA ASN A 259 -1.69 -2.21 -12.77
C ASN A 259 -0.56 -3.02 -13.43
N ASP A 260 0.64 -2.44 -13.53
CA ASP A 260 1.62 -2.84 -14.56
C ASP A 260 3.04 -3.16 -14.05
N ASP A 261 3.30 -3.12 -12.74
CA ASP A 261 4.65 -3.42 -12.21
C ASP A 261 4.75 -4.83 -11.62
N ALA A 262 5.23 -5.77 -12.43
CA ALA A 262 5.48 -7.15 -12.00
C ALA A 262 6.67 -7.30 -11.03
N ASN A 263 7.47 -6.25 -10.81
CA ASN A 263 8.65 -6.31 -9.95
C ASN A 263 8.36 -6.00 -8.49
N VAL A 264 7.14 -5.52 -8.19
CA VAL A 264 6.67 -5.21 -6.83
C VAL A 264 5.44 -6.05 -6.48
N ASN A 265 5.23 -6.26 -5.19
CA ASN A 265 3.97 -6.81 -4.69
C ASN A 265 3.06 -5.64 -4.33
N CYS A 266 2.27 -5.13 -5.28
CA CYS A 266 1.31 -4.10 -4.90
C CYS A 266 0.15 -4.70 -4.10
N LYS A 267 -0.17 -4.04 -2.98
CA LYS A 267 -1.34 -4.30 -2.15
C LYS A 267 -2.21 -3.04 -2.11
N LEU A 268 -3.44 -3.14 -2.58
CA LEU A 268 -4.40 -2.05 -2.61
C LEU A 268 -5.40 -2.15 -1.45
N LYS A 269 -5.40 -1.15 -0.59
CA LYS A 269 -6.37 -0.92 0.48
C LYS A 269 -7.45 0.06 0.04
N PHE A 270 -8.52 0.14 0.82
CA PHE A 270 -9.64 1.03 0.59
C PHE A 270 -9.76 2.05 1.73
N THR A 271 -9.94 3.33 1.42
CA THR A 271 -10.18 4.37 2.45
C THR A 271 -11.38 4.00 3.33
N SER A 272 -11.30 4.24 4.63
CA SER A 272 -12.40 3.97 5.57
C SER A 272 -13.66 4.82 5.34
N GLU A 273 -13.55 5.89 4.56
CA GLU A 273 -14.62 6.87 4.34
C GLU A 273 -15.66 6.43 3.30
N ILE A 274 -15.37 5.41 2.49
CA ILE A 274 -16.21 4.98 1.35
C ILE A 274 -16.44 3.49 1.42
N ASN A 275 -17.66 2.98 1.23
CA ASN A 275 -17.92 1.53 1.26
C ASN A 275 -18.09 0.91 -0.13
N GLU A 276 -18.15 1.72 -1.18
CA GLU A 276 -18.44 1.29 -2.54
C GLU A 276 -17.37 1.78 -3.51
N PHE A 277 -16.83 0.89 -4.33
CA PHE A 277 -15.75 1.21 -5.27
C PHE A 277 -16.04 0.67 -6.67
N GLY A 278 -16.01 1.56 -7.66
CA GLY A 278 -16.12 1.22 -9.08
C GLY A 278 -14.76 1.09 -9.74
N PHE A 279 -14.50 -0.06 -10.36
CA PHE A 279 -13.22 -0.36 -11.02
C PHE A 279 -13.25 -0.20 -12.54
N PHE A 280 -14.43 -0.07 -13.16
CA PHE A 280 -14.59 0.17 -14.61
C PHE A 280 -13.73 -0.73 -15.50
N ASP A 281 -13.77 -2.03 -15.23
CA ASP A 281 -13.06 -3.06 -15.98
C ASP A 281 -11.53 -3.00 -15.82
N ALA A 282 -11.04 -2.41 -14.72
CA ALA A 282 -9.62 -2.42 -14.38
C ALA A 282 -9.08 -3.84 -14.20
N ASP A 283 -7.94 -4.10 -14.83
CA ASP A 283 -7.18 -5.34 -14.76
C ASP A 283 -6.07 -5.20 -13.71
N LEU A 284 -6.22 -5.92 -12.59
CA LEU A 284 -5.32 -5.86 -11.45
C LEU A 284 -4.63 -7.21 -11.19
N SER A 285 -4.30 -7.94 -12.26
CA SER A 285 -3.67 -9.27 -12.20
C SER A 285 -2.39 -9.36 -11.37
N ASN A 286 -1.70 -8.23 -11.17
CA ASN A 286 -0.47 -8.15 -10.36
C ASN A 286 -0.70 -7.52 -8.97
N THR A 287 -1.93 -7.15 -8.63
CA THR A 287 -2.28 -6.46 -7.37
C THR A 287 -3.07 -7.36 -6.45
N GLU A 288 -2.74 -7.33 -5.17
CA GLU A 288 -3.54 -7.93 -4.11
C GLU A 288 -4.52 -6.88 -3.55
N LEU A 289 -5.80 -7.20 -3.49
CA LEU A 289 -6.78 -6.34 -2.84
C LEU A 289 -6.86 -6.71 -1.35
N LEU A 290 -6.87 -5.72 -0.46
CA LEU A 290 -6.99 -5.91 0.99
C LEU A 290 -8.33 -5.34 1.47
N VAL A 291 -9.22 -6.23 1.90
CA VAL A 291 -10.57 -5.90 2.37
C VAL A 291 -10.62 -6.11 3.88
N ASP A 292 -10.46 -5.04 4.64
CA ASP A 292 -10.38 -5.03 6.10
C ASP A 292 -11.68 -4.58 6.79
N ARG A 293 -12.70 -4.27 5.99
CA ARG A 293 -14.05 -3.86 6.41
C ARG A 293 -15.05 -4.14 5.29
N ASN A 294 -16.34 -4.01 5.60
CA ASN A 294 -17.38 -4.29 4.62
C ASN A 294 -17.26 -3.35 3.42
N VAL A 295 -17.11 -3.94 2.23
CA VAL A 295 -16.90 -3.20 0.99
C VAL A 295 -17.69 -3.85 -0.15
N THR A 296 -18.22 -3.01 -1.03
CA THR A 296 -18.80 -3.40 -2.31
C THR A 296 -17.88 -2.95 -3.45
N ILE A 297 -17.47 -3.89 -4.30
CA ILE A 297 -16.64 -3.65 -5.48
C ILE A 297 -17.47 -3.87 -6.75
N PHE A 298 -17.45 -2.91 -7.67
CA PHE A 298 -18.17 -2.99 -8.94
C PHE A 298 -17.22 -3.08 -10.13
N ARG A 299 -17.52 -3.99 -11.06
CA ARG A 299 -16.85 -4.11 -12.36
C ARG A 299 -15.32 -4.24 -12.26
N LEU A 300 -14.83 -5.07 -11.34
CA LEU A 300 -13.42 -5.46 -11.33
C LEU A 300 -13.19 -6.47 -12.45
N LYS A 301 -12.20 -6.29 -13.33
CA LYS A 301 -11.95 -7.33 -14.36
C LYS A 301 -11.35 -8.57 -13.72
N GLN A 302 -10.24 -8.39 -12.99
CA GLN A 302 -9.58 -9.45 -12.22
C GLN A 302 -8.58 -8.82 -11.24
N ALA A 303 -8.20 -9.58 -10.21
CA ALA A 303 -7.11 -9.25 -9.30
C ALA A 303 -6.20 -10.47 -9.10
N LYS A 304 -4.95 -10.26 -8.68
CA LYS A 304 -4.04 -11.38 -8.32
C LYS A 304 -4.67 -12.28 -7.27
N GLN A 305 -5.18 -11.64 -6.22
CA GLN A 305 -6.00 -12.25 -5.17
C GLN A 305 -6.69 -11.16 -4.35
N VAL A 306 -7.74 -11.53 -3.64
CA VAL A 306 -8.46 -10.65 -2.71
C VAL A 306 -8.34 -11.23 -1.31
N ASN A 307 -7.58 -10.56 -0.44
CA ASN A 307 -7.46 -10.92 0.96
C ASN A 307 -8.59 -10.24 1.74
N ILE A 308 -9.46 -11.03 2.35
CA ILE A 308 -10.61 -10.56 3.11
C ILE A 308 -10.34 -10.89 4.58
N TYR A 309 -10.40 -9.86 5.42
CA TYR A 309 -10.24 -10.05 6.87
C TYR A 309 -11.43 -10.82 7.41
N ASP A 310 -11.23 -11.54 8.51
CA ASP A 310 -12.34 -12.28 9.09
C ASP A 310 -13.39 -11.32 9.68
N ASP A 311 -14.62 -11.81 9.80
CA ASP A 311 -15.83 -11.09 10.22
C ASP A 311 -16.21 -9.89 9.31
N VAL A 312 -15.53 -9.76 8.16
CA VAL A 312 -15.80 -8.78 7.11
C VAL A 312 -16.54 -9.42 5.94
N GLU A 313 -17.44 -8.64 5.35
CA GLU A 313 -18.19 -9.02 4.15
C GLU A 313 -17.70 -8.26 2.91
N LEU A 314 -17.33 -9.00 1.88
CA LEU A 314 -17.08 -8.47 0.54
C LEU A 314 -18.29 -8.75 -0.34
N SER A 315 -18.87 -7.72 -0.93
CA SER A 315 -19.74 -7.85 -2.11
C SER A 315 -18.96 -7.44 -3.35
N ILE A 316 -18.94 -8.24 -4.40
CA ILE A 316 -18.09 -7.99 -5.57
C ILE A 316 -18.77 -8.35 -6.88
N SER A 317 -18.66 -7.45 -7.85
CA SER A 317 -18.90 -7.71 -9.26
C SER A 317 -17.60 -7.82 -10.03
N SER A 318 -17.33 -9.02 -10.56
CA SER A 318 -16.08 -9.33 -11.26
C SER A 318 -16.28 -10.34 -12.39
N TYR A 319 -15.24 -10.54 -13.22
CA TYR A 319 -15.07 -11.82 -13.90
C TYR A 319 -14.49 -12.81 -12.90
N PHE A 320 -15.08 -14.02 -12.83
CA PHE A 320 -14.73 -15.04 -11.85
C PHE A 320 -13.97 -16.21 -12.47
N ASN A 321 -13.08 -15.91 -13.43
CA ASN A 321 -12.19 -16.89 -14.03
C ASN A 321 -10.93 -17.02 -13.16
N ASP A 322 -10.79 -18.15 -12.45
CA ASP A 322 -9.69 -18.45 -11.53
C ASP A 322 -9.43 -17.38 -10.46
N SER A 323 -10.45 -16.63 -10.07
CA SER A 323 -10.32 -15.60 -9.04
C SER A 323 -10.12 -16.22 -7.66
N LYS A 324 -9.15 -15.69 -6.91
CA LYS A 324 -8.75 -16.21 -5.60
C LYS A 324 -9.10 -15.25 -4.47
N PHE A 325 -9.85 -15.76 -3.50
CA PHE A 325 -10.21 -15.08 -2.26
C PHE A 325 -9.54 -15.77 -1.08
N VAL A 326 -8.93 -15.01 -0.18
CA VAL A 326 -8.11 -15.52 0.91
C VAL A 326 -8.65 -15.02 2.25
N PHE A 327 -8.75 -15.93 3.21
CA PHE A 327 -9.19 -15.72 4.58
C PHE A 327 -8.18 -16.37 5.54
N THR A 328 -8.34 -16.20 6.86
CA THR A 328 -7.49 -16.93 7.80
C THR A 328 -7.71 -18.44 7.75
N PHE A 329 -8.94 -18.89 7.48
CA PHE A 329 -9.28 -20.32 7.38
C PHE A 329 -8.64 -21.03 6.19
N GLY A 330 -8.25 -20.28 5.15
CA GLY A 330 -7.87 -20.84 3.86
C GLY A 330 -8.19 -19.93 2.69
N SER A 331 -8.58 -20.54 1.57
CA SER A 331 -8.90 -19.81 0.35
C SER A 331 -10.08 -20.40 -0.41
N VAL A 332 -10.72 -19.55 -1.20
CA VAL A 332 -11.80 -19.89 -2.11
C VAL A 332 -11.35 -19.46 -3.50
N THR A 333 -11.35 -20.40 -4.44
CA THR A 333 -11.14 -20.09 -5.85
C THR A 333 -12.47 -20.24 -6.58
N THR A 334 -12.77 -19.32 -7.47
CA THR A 334 -13.98 -19.40 -8.30
C THR A 334 -13.58 -19.78 -9.72
N SER A 335 -14.39 -20.60 -10.37
CA SER A 335 -14.23 -20.90 -11.80
C SER A 335 -15.56 -20.66 -12.53
N ASP A 336 -15.55 -19.71 -13.45
CA ASP A 336 -16.67 -19.42 -14.32
C ASP A 336 -16.20 -19.36 -15.77
N GLU A 337 -16.83 -20.17 -16.64
CA GLU A 337 -16.44 -20.29 -18.04
C GLU A 337 -16.90 -19.09 -18.89
N LYS A 338 -17.78 -18.25 -18.33
CA LYS A 338 -18.29 -17.05 -19.01
C LYS A 338 -17.47 -15.82 -18.60
N ASN A 339 -17.01 -15.08 -19.61
CA ASN A 339 -16.35 -13.79 -19.43
C ASN A 339 -17.39 -12.66 -19.26
N ASP A 340 -18.28 -12.77 -18.28
CA ASP A 340 -19.29 -11.78 -17.95
C ASP A 340 -19.21 -11.33 -16.48
N TYR A 341 -19.69 -10.11 -16.21
CA TYR A 341 -19.75 -9.58 -14.86
C TYR A 341 -20.87 -10.28 -14.09
N LYS A 342 -20.50 -11.02 -13.06
CA LYS A 342 -21.45 -11.56 -12.08
C LYS A 342 -21.28 -10.89 -10.75
N PHE A 343 -22.27 -11.04 -9.88
CA PHE A 343 -22.21 -10.60 -8.48
C PHE A 343 -22.02 -11.81 -7.58
N ALA A 344 -21.13 -11.67 -6.60
CA ALA A 344 -20.93 -12.63 -5.53
C ALA A 344 -20.69 -11.89 -4.20
N SER A 345 -20.95 -12.57 -3.10
CA SER A 345 -20.60 -12.09 -1.76
C SER A 345 -19.84 -13.16 -0.99
N PHE A 346 -18.93 -12.73 -0.12
CA PHE A 346 -18.08 -13.61 0.68
C PHE A 346 -17.91 -13.07 2.08
N LYS A 347 -18.07 -13.95 3.08
CA LYS A 347 -17.85 -13.62 4.50
C LYS A 347 -17.41 -14.87 5.26
N TYR A 348 -16.43 -14.72 6.14
CA TYR A 348 -16.10 -15.74 7.13
C TYR A 348 -16.30 -15.16 8.52
N SER A 349 -17.09 -15.81 9.37
CA SER A 349 -17.25 -15.41 10.76
C SER A 349 -16.48 -16.32 11.71
N THR A 350 -15.58 -15.72 12.49
CA THR A 350 -14.74 -16.45 13.46
C THR A 350 -15.57 -16.99 14.62
N SER A 351 -16.56 -16.22 15.08
CA SER A 351 -17.43 -16.58 16.22
C SER A 351 -18.20 -17.89 16.02
N SER A 352 -18.56 -18.19 14.78
CA SER A 352 -19.34 -19.38 14.41
C SER A 352 -18.56 -20.37 13.54
N ASN A 353 -17.32 -20.05 13.17
CA ASN A 353 -16.53 -20.75 12.16
C ASN A 353 -17.34 -21.01 10.87
N THR A 354 -18.11 -20.02 10.44
CA THR A 354 -19.01 -20.14 9.28
C THR A 354 -18.49 -19.31 8.12
N PHE A 355 -18.26 -19.98 6.99
CA PHE A 355 -18.05 -19.33 5.71
C PHE A 355 -19.37 -19.25 4.94
N VAL A 356 -19.75 -18.04 4.57
CA VAL A 356 -20.93 -17.71 3.77
C VAL A 356 -20.45 -17.23 2.41
N CYS A 357 -21.05 -17.77 1.34
CA CYS A 357 -20.86 -17.24 0.01
C CYS A 357 -22.15 -17.20 -0.79
N GLU A 358 -22.33 -16.17 -1.61
CA GLU A 358 -23.46 -16.03 -2.52
C GLU A 358 -22.98 -15.74 -3.94
N GLY A 359 -23.84 -15.98 -4.93
CA GLY A 359 -23.50 -15.83 -6.36
C GLY A 359 -23.47 -17.16 -7.09
N ASN A 360 -23.99 -17.17 -8.31
CA ASN A 360 -24.10 -18.39 -9.14
C ASN A 360 -22.77 -18.70 -9.84
N LEU A 361 -21.85 -19.29 -9.06
CA LEU A 361 -20.49 -19.66 -9.45
C LEU A 361 -20.16 -21.08 -8.98
N ASN A 362 -19.08 -21.63 -9.52
CA ASN A 362 -18.45 -22.84 -8.99
C ASN A 362 -17.31 -22.46 -8.05
N TYR A 363 -17.28 -23.07 -6.87
CA TYR A 363 -16.31 -22.77 -5.83
C TYR A 363 -15.39 -23.97 -5.55
N ASP A 364 -14.10 -23.70 -5.47
CA ASP A 364 -13.08 -24.60 -4.94
C ASP A 364 -12.60 -24.06 -3.58
N LEU A 365 -12.99 -24.73 -2.50
CA LEU A 365 -12.65 -24.32 -1.14
C LEU A 365 -11.45 -25.13 -0.65
N SER A 366 -10.44 -24.44 -0.13
CA SER A 366 -9.25 -25.06 0.45
C SER A 366 -9.02 -24.54 1.85
N LEU A 367 -9.12 -25.42 2.85
CA LEU A 367 -8.68 -25.10 4.20
C LEU A 367 -7.14 -25.08 4.20
N ASN A 368 -6.51 -24.15 4.93
CA ASN A 368 -5.04 -24.09 5.05
C ASN A 368 -4.52 -24.60 6.41
N GLN A 369 -5.43 -24.89 7.35
CA GLN A 369 -5.12 -25.30 8.70
C GLN A 369 -6.17 -26.29 9.23
N ASN A 370 -5.85 -26.96 10.32
CA ASN A 370 -6.80 -27.85 11.00
C ASN A 370 -7.85 -27.03 11.74
N ILE A 371 -9.06 -26.96 11.17
CA ILE A 371 -10.22 -26.34 11.80
C ILE A 371 -11.13 -27.45 12.32
N THR A 372 -11.30 -27.53 13.63
CA THR A 372 -12.05 -28.62 14.27
C THR A 372 -13.51 -28.67 13.84
N ASN A 373 -14.17 -27.51 13.76
CA ASN A 373 -15.55 -27.38 13.29
C ASN A 373 -15.61 -26.24 12.28
N PHE A 374 -16.10 -26.50 11.08
CA PHE A 374 -16.23 -25.51 10.02
C PHE A 374 -17.59 -25.65 9.36
N LYS A 375 -18.29 -24.54 9.17
CA LYS A 375 -19.62 -24.49 8.58
C LYS A 375 -19.55 -23.77 7.25
N ILE A 376 -20.17 -24.35 6.22
CA ILE A 376 -20.24 -23.76 4.88
C ILE A 376 -21.71 -23.48 4.55
N GLU A 377 -22.00 -22.23 4.25
CA GLU A 377 -23.31 -21.74 3.83
C GLU A 377 -23.19 -21.07 2.47
N CYS A 378 -23.22 -21.90 1.43
CA CYS A 378 -23.10 -21.46 0.04
C CYS A 378 -24.24 -22.08 -0.77
N PRO A 379 -25.27 -21.34 -1.21
CA PRO A 379 -26.45 -21.93 -1.83
C PRO A 379 -26.21 -22.52 -3.23
N ASN A 380 -24.96 -22.58 -3.71
CA ASN A 380 -24.57 -22.99 -5.06
C ASN A 380 -23.58 -24.18 -5.02
N ILE A 381 -22.76 -24.34 -6.07
CA ILE A 381 -21.92 -25.53 -6.30
C ILE A 381 -20.54 -25.35 -5.67
N ILE A 382 -20.21 -26.20 -4.70
CA ILE A 382 -18.84 -26.47 -4.26
C ILE A 382 -18.29 -27.58 -5.14
N LYS A 383 -17.50 -27.19 -6.14
CA LYS A 383 -16.91 -28.11 -7.11
C LYS A 383 -15.87 -29.00 -6.45
N SER A 384 -14.98 -28.43 -5.63
CA SER A 384 -14.02 -29.16 -4.81
C SER A 384 -13.93 -28.59 -3.40
N LEU A 385 -13.90 -29.47 -2.41
CA LEU A 385 -13.60 -29.16 -1.03
C LEU A 385 -12.32 -29.87 -0.61
N ASN A 386 -11.25 -29.09 -0.40
CA ASN A 386 -9.94 -29.60 -0.03
C ASN A 386 -9.74 -29.47 1.49
N LEU A 387 -9.55 -30.61 2.16
CA LEU A 387 -9.60 -30.72 3.63
C LEU A 387 -8.26 -31.12 4.25
N TYR A 388 -8.10 -30.73 5.52
CA TYR A 388 -7.09 -31.24 6.44
C TYR A 388 -7.67 -32.35 7.32
N GLU A 389 -6.79 -33.15 7.93
CA GLU A 389 -7.20 -34.16 8.90
C GLU A 389 -7.79 -33.52 10.17
N ASN A 390 -8.61 -34.29 10.90
CA ASN A 390 -9.27 -33.90 12.16
C ASN A 390 -10.26 -32.72 12.03
N SER A 391 -10.77 -32.47 10.84
CA SER A 391 -11.80 -31.45 10.59
C SER A 391 -13.22 -32.04 10.63
N LYS A 392 -14.17 -31.30 11.18
CA LYS A 392 -15.61 -31.58 11.09
C LYS A 392 -16.27 -30.48 10.28
N ILE A 393 -16.77 -30.83 9.10
CA ILE A 393 -17.37 -29.89 8.16
C ILE A 393 -18.89 -30.07 8.17
N PHE A 394 -19.63 -28.97 8.25
CA PHE A 394 -21.07 -28.93 8.05
C PHE A 394 -21.37 -28.11 6.80
N ILE A 395 -22.05 -28.71 5.82
CA ILE A 395 -22.52 -28.04 4.61
C ILE A 395 -24.03 -27.87 4.70
N SER A 396 -24.48 -26.62 4.62
CA SER A 396 -25.88 -26.26 4.86
C SER A 396 -26.83 -26.67 3.74
N LYS A 397 -28.13 -26.51 4.02
CA LYS A 397 -29.21 -26.91 3.11
C LYS A 397 -29.28 -25.92 1.95
N GLY A 398 -28.90 -26.37 0.75
CA GLY A 398 -28.93 -25.56 -0.48
C GLY A 398 -27.64 -25.70 -1.29
N THR A 399 -26.54 -26.03 -0.63
CA THR A 399 -25.25 -26.27 -1.29
C THR A 399 -25.23 -27.60 -2.03
N ILE A 400 -24.75 -27.57 -3.28
CA ILE A 400 -24.41 -28.76 -4.07
C ILE A 400 -22.92 -29.01 -3.89
N SER A 401 -22.51 -30.22 -3.53
CA SER A 401 -21.09 -30.57 -3.42
C SER A 401 -20.75 -31.64 -4.45
N SER A 402 -19.76 -31.37 -5.29
CA SER A 402 -19.38 -32.27 -6.38
C SER A 402 -18.17 -33.14 -6.05
N LYS A 403 -17.20 -32.63 -5.29
CA LYS A 403 -15.96 -33.35 -4.97
C LYS A 403 -15.41 -32.98 -3.59
N ILE A 404 -14.85 -33.97 -2.89
CA ILE A 404 -14.06 -33.79 -1.67
C ILE A 404 -12.65 -34.35 -1.92
N CYS A 405 -11.62 -33.54 -1.67
CA CYS A 405 -10.21 -33.91 -1.82
C CYS A 405 -9.46 -33.82 -0.49
N GLN A 406 -8.45 -34.66 -0.31
CA GLN A 406 -7.59 -34.72 0.86
C GLN A 406 -6.26 -34.02 0.56
N ILE A 407 -5.87 -33.01 1.34
CA ILE A 407 -4.57 -32.34 1.15
C ILE A 407 -3.48 -33.03 1.97
N ASN A 408 -3.67 -33.19 3.28
CA ASN A 408 -2.63 -33.67 4.20
C ASN A 408 -3.22 -34.58 5.28
N PHE A 409 -3.47 -35.83 4.91
CA PHE A 409 -3.95 -36.84 5.84
C PHE A 409 -2.79 -37.78 6.19
N SER A 410 -2.55 -37.97 7.49
CA SER A 410 -1.75 -39.08 7.98
C SER A 410 -2.43 -40.42 7.62
N GLU A 411 -1.70 -41.53 7.74
CA GLU A 411 -2.25 -42.86 7.41
C GLU A 411 -3.52 -43.20 8.21
N PHE A 412 -3.61 -42.68 9.45
CA PHE A 412 -4.75 -42.87 10.35
C PHE A 412 -5.63 -41.61 10.51
N GLY A 413 -5.31 -40.54 9.79
CA GLY A 413 -6.04 -39.27 9.84
C GLY A 413 -7.45 -39.42 9.30
N LYS A 414 -8.40 -38.76 9.96
CA LYS A 414 -9.82 -38.79 9.60
C LYS A 414 -10.46 -37.42 9.73
N SER A 415 -11.40 -37.12 8.86
CA SER A 415 -12.28 -35.95 8.93
C SER A 415 -13.70 -36.37 8.63
N PHE A 416 -14.66 -35.59 9.13
CA PHE A 416 -16.08 -35.87 8.93
C PHE A 416 -16.73 -34.73 8.18
N VAL A 417 -17.53 -35.06 7.16
CA VAL A 417 -18.29 -34.06 6.41
C VAL A 417 -19.76 -34.41 6.52
N PHE A 418 -20.56 -33.46 6.98
CA PHE A 418 -22.01 -33.57 7.02
C PHE A 418 -22.62 -32.69 5.94
N ILE A 419 -23.53 -33.22 5.13
CA ILE A 419 -24.22 -32.49 4.06
C ILE A 419 -25.72 -32.57 4.30
N ALA A 420 -26.34 -31.42 4.56
CA ALA A 420 -27.75 -31.35 4.91
C ALA A 420 -28.71 -31.73 3.75
N ASN A 421 -28.30 -31.54 2.49
CA ASN A 421 -29.07 -31.88 1.30
C ASN A 421 -28.37 -32.94 0.44
N THR A 422 -28.82 -34.19 0.54
CA THR A 422 -28.18 -35.34 -0.10
C THR A 422 -28.60 -35.58 -1.54
N ASN A 423 -29.70 -34.97 -1.99
CA ASN A 423 -30.28 -35.21 -3.31
C ASN A 423 -29.44 -34.61 -4.44
N ASN A 424 -28.60 -33.62 -4.12
CA ASN A 424 -27.76 -32.90 -5.06
C ASN A 424 -26.27 -33.11 -4.74
N ASN A 425 -25.89 -34.26 -4.19
CA ASN A 425 -24.51 -34.55 -3.85
C ASN A 425 -23.91 -35.58 -4.81
N GLU A 426 -22.85 -35.18 -5.51
CA GLU A 426 -22.17 -36.03 -6.49
C GLU A 426 -20.98 -36.80 -5.88
N VAL A 427 -20.59 -36.51 -4.64
CA VAL A 427 -19.46 -37.18 -3.95
C VAL A 427 -19.81 -38.63 -3.62
N VAL A 428 -20.90 -38.86 -2.87
CA VAL A 428 -21.59 -40.16 -2.76
C VAL A 428 -23.08 -39.84 -2.65
N SER A 429 -23.83 -40.16 -3.70
CA SER A 429 -25.26 -39.85 -3.75
C SER A 429 -26.02 -40.46 -2.57
N ASN A 430 -26.99 -39.71 -2.03
CA ASN A 430 -27.86 -40.13 -0.92
C ASN A 430 -27.16 -40.36 0.43
N CYS A 431 -25.97 -39.77 0.65
CA CYS A 431 -25.24 -39.84 1.92
C CYS A 431 -25.24 -38.50 2.67
N TYR A 432 -25.62 -38.50 3.96
CA TYR A 432 -25.60 -37.35 4.87
C TYR A 432 -24.22 -37.13 5.51
N LEU A 433 -23.53 -38.20 5.90
CA LEU A 433 -22.29 -38.13 6.68
C LEU A 433 -21.19 -38.96 6.02
N PHE A 434 -20.06 -38.31 5.75
CA PHE A 434 -18.87 -38.90 5.16
C PHE A 434 -17.78 -39.07 6.22
N GLU A 435 -17.12 -40.23 6.22
CA GLU A 435 -15.78 -40.39 6.75
C GLU A 435 -14.80 -40.13 5.61
N VAL A 436 -13.98 -39.10 5.74
CA VAL A 436 -12.88 -38.83 4.82
C VAL A 436 -11.62 -39.34 5.48
N THR A 437 -10.88 -40.20 4.78
CA THR A 437 -9.57 -40.72 5.16
C THR A 437 -8.59 -40.43 4.04
N LYS A 438 -7.28 -40.67 4.25
CA LYS A 438 -6.23 -40.41 3.27
C LYS A 438 -6.54 -40.95 1.86
N ASN A 439 -7.12 -42.15 1.77
CA ASN A 439 -7.31 -42.85 0.49
C ASN A 439 -8.77 -43.05 0.11
N ARG A 440 -9.73 -42.72 0.98
CA ARG A 440 -11.14 -43.10 0.80
C ARG A 440 -12.09 -42.05 1.37
N VAL A 441 -13.24 -41.92 0.71
CA VAL A 441 -14.42 -41.24 1.22
C VAL A 441 -15.50 -42.31 1.40
N ASN A 442 -15.89 -42.61 2.64
CA ASN A 442 -16.88 -43.63 2.96
C ASN A 442 -18.16 -42.97 3.46
N CYS A 443 -19.33 -43.44 3.01
CA CYS A 443 -20.58 -43.04 3.61
C CYS A 443 -20.77 -43.73 4.97
N ILE A 444 -21.13 -42.97 6.01
CA ILE A 444 -21.44 -43.49 7.36
C ILE A 444 -22.94 -43.45 7.63
N LEU A 445 -23.66 -42.48 7.06
CA LEU A 445 -25.10 -42.32 7.24
C LEU A 445 -25.77 -41.94 5.92
N CYS A 446 -26.68 -42.78 5.43
CA CYS A 446 -27.46 -42.55 4.22
C CYS A 446 -28.90 -42.10 4.53
N THR A 447 -29.63 -41.68 3.49
CA THR A 447 -31.05 -41.35 3.64
C THR A 447 -31.89 -42.60 3.94
N SER A 448 -33.04 -42.41 4.60
CA SER A 448 -33.88 -43.52 5.12
C SER A 448 -34.41 -44.50 4.06
N LYS A 449 -34.31 -44.16 2.77
CA LYS A 449 -34.71 -45.01 1.63
C LYS A 449 -33.57 -45.85 1.05
N TYR A 450 -32.40 -45.84 1.69
CA TYR A 450 -31.22 -46.53 1.21
C TYR A 450 -30.56 -47.30 2.36
N GLN A 451 -29.87 -48.37 1.99
CA GLN A 451 -29.07 -49.18 2.91
C GLN A 451 -27.59 -48.95 2.68
N LEU A 452 -26.82 -49.01 3.77
CA LEU A 452 -25.37 -48.90 3.79
C LEU A 452 -24.76 -50.30 3.83
N VAL A 453 -24.01 -50.66 2.79
CA VAL A 453 -23.24 -51.92 2.72
C VAL A 453 -21.79 -51.58 2.41
N ASN A 454 -20.88 -51.85 3.35
CA ASN A 454 -19.44 -51.58 3.22
C ASN A 454 -19.11 -50.15 2.77
N GLY A 455 -19.81 -49.15 3.32
CA GLY A 455 -19.61 -47.72 3.01
C GLY A 455 -20.17 -47.26 1.67
N LYS A 456 -20.85 -48.15 0.92
CA LYS A 456 -21.59 -47.84 -0.32
C LYS A 456 -23.09 -47.82 -0.05
N VAL A 457 -23.80 -46.99 -0.81
CA VAL A 457 -25.24 -46.74 -0.67
C VAL A 457 -26.02 -47.52 -1.74
N PHE A 458 -27.03 -48.29 -1.33
CA PHE A 458 -27.88 -49.10 -2.20
C PHE A 458 -29.36 -48.77 -1.97
N SER A 459 -30.18 -48.78 -3.02
CA SER A 459 -31.64 -48.66 -2.86
C SER A 459 -32.15 -49.85 -2.06
N SER A 460 -32.86 -49.57 -0.97
CA SER A 460 -33.46 -50.60 -0.10
C SER A 460 -34.61 -51.33 -0.77
#